data_AF-A0A7D8EHQ6-F1
#
_entry.id   AF-A0A7D8EHQ6-F1
#
_cell.length_a   1.000
_cell.length_b   1.000
_cell.length_c   1.000
_cell.angle_alpha   90.00
_cell.angle_beta   90.00
_cell.angle_gamma   90.00
#
_symmetry.space_group_name_H-M   'P 1'
#
loop_
_entity.id
_entity.type
_entity.pdbx_description
1 polymer ?
#
loop_
_entity_poly.entity_id
_entity_poly.type
_entity_poly.pdbx_seq_one_letter_code
_entity_poly.pdbx_strand_id
1 'polypeptide(L)'
;MKIRFFTYPLSIFFGGVLCSHAATVKNQNIAKDTDADVITVTAPVTSPLEIITSPKEPRQPVPASDGSDYLKTIPGFSQIRNGGTNGDPVF
;
A
#
# COMPACT_ATOMS: atom_id res chain seq x y z
N MET A 1 -18.22 -5.60 -73.85
CA MET A 1 -18.35 -4.13 -73.93
C MET A 1 -16.98 -3.51 -73.72
N LYS A 2 -16.49 -2.80 -74.76
CA LYS A 2 -15.41 -1.79 -74.82
C LYS A 2 -14.09 -1.99 -74.04
N ILE A 3 -13.05 -2.26 -74.83
CA ILE A 3 -11.62 -1.98 -74.62
C ILE A 3 -11.35 -0.47 -74.70
N ARG A 4 -10.36 0.03 -73.92
CA ARG A 4 -9.32 1.06 -74.25
C ARG A 4 -8.61 1.52 -72.96
N PHE A 5 -7.34 1.16 -72.69
CA PHE A 5 -6.08 1.75 -73.18
C PHE A 5 -5.98 3.28 -73.11
N PHE A 6 -5.28 3.81 -72.09
CA PHE A 6 -4.63 5.13 -72.10
C PHE A 6 -3.55 5.21 -70.98
N THR A 7 -2.30 4.80 -71.24
CA THR A 7 -1.07 5.62 -71.47
C THR A 7 -0.28 6.04 -70.20
N TYR A 8 0.95 5.51 -70.08
CA TYR A 8 2.07 5.88 -69.17
C TYR A 8 2.88 7.08 -69.73
N PRO A 9 3.82 7.74 -68.98
CA PRO A 9 5.20 7.20 -68.93
C PRO A 9 6.11 7.62 -67.73
N LEU A 10 7.20 6.85 -67.58
CA LEU A 10 8.55 7.27 -67.15
C LEU A 10 8.73 8.10 -65.86
N SER A 11 9.32 7.45 -64.85
CA SER A 11 10.54 8.00 -64.24
C SER A 11 11.43 6.86 -63.75
N ILE A 12 12.53 6.69 -64.47
CA ILE A 12 13.70 5.89 -64.11
C ILE A 12 14.32 6.53 -62.86
N PHE A 13 14.54 5.77 -61.79
CA PHE A 13 15.60 6.07 -60.83
C PHE A 13 16.41 4.81 -60.56
N PHE A 14 17.67 4.91 -60.96
CA PHE A 14 18.71 3.89 -60.91
C PHE A 14 19.45 3.98 -59.56
N GLY A 15 19.95 2.86 -59.04
CA GLY A 15 20.80 2.78 -57.85
C GLY A 15 20.05 2.12 -56.68
N GLY A 16 20.20 0.84 -56.38
CA GLY A 16 21.41 0.03 -56.46
C GLY A 16 22.29 0.28 -55.25
N VAL A 17 21.89 -0.20 -54.06
CA VAL A 17 22.79 -0.65 -52.98
C VAL A 17 22.01 -1.64 -52.11
N LEU A 18 22.41 -2.91 -52.16
CA LEU A 18 22.15 -3.89 -51.10
C LEU A 18 22.89 -3.42 -49.85
N CYS A 19 22.17 -2.92 -48.84
CA CYS A 19 22.72 -2.76 -47.50
C CYS A 19 22.16 -3.88 -46.62
N SER A 20 22.96 -4.94 -46.47
CA SER A 20 22.78 -6.00 -45.49
C SER A 20 22.55 -5.36 -44.12
N HIS A 21 21.35 -5.53 -43.55
CA HIS A 21 21.07 -5.12 -42.19
C HIS A 21 21.69 -6.14 -41.24
N ALA A 22 22.96 -5.93 -40.87
CA ALA A 22 23.52 -6.56 -39.69
C ALA A 22 22.82 -5.92 -38.47
N ALA A 23 21.85 -6.63 -37.90
CA ALA A 23 21.22 -6.23 -36.65
C ALA A 23 22.26 -6.37 -35.53
N THR A 24 22.86 -5.27 -35.14
CA THR A 24 23.72 -5.20 -33.95
C THR A 24 22.85 -5.48 -32.73
N VAL A 25 23.00 -6.64 -32.12
CA VAL A 25 22.41 -6.94 -30.80
C VAL A 25 23.08 -6.01 -29.79
N LYS A 26 22.41 -4.89 -29.47
CA LYS A 26 22.76 -4.09 -28.29
C LYS A 26 22.55 -4.98 -27.08
N ASN A 27 23.64 -5.45 -26.48
CA ASN A 27 23.61 -6.04 -25.15
C ASN A 27 23.12 -4.95 -24.19
N GLN A 28 21.82 -5.01 -23.87
CA GLN A 28 21.24 -4.21 -22.82
C GLN A 28 21.76 -4.80 -21.52
N ASN A 29 22.93 -4.34 -21.09
CA ASN A 29 23.23 -4.32 -19.67
C ASN A 29 22.16 -3.41 -19.06
N ILE A 30 21.03 -4.02 -18.69
CA ILE A 30 20.15 -3.49 -17.67
C ILE A 30 21.03 -3.53 -16.44
N ALA A 31 21.80 -2.45 -16.22
CA ALA A 31 22.19 -2.08 -14.89
C ALA A 31 20.84 -1.97 -14.17
N LYS A 32 20.47 -3.05 -13.48
CA LYS A 32 19.41 -2.97 -12.48
C LYS A 32 19.95 -1.94 -11.52
N ASP A 33 19.45 -0.73 -11.69
CA ASP A 33 19.54 0.32 -10.71
C ASP A 33 18.98 -0.30 -9.44
N THR A 34 19.92 -0.79 -8.62
CA THR A 34 19.63 -1.36 -7.31
C THR A 34 19.84 -0.23 -6.32
N ASP A 35 19.37 0.97 -6.65
CA ASP A 35 18.67 1.78 -5.65
C ASP A 35 17.44 0.97 -5.24
N ALA A 36 17.68 -0.05 -4.42
CA ALA A 36 16.65 -0.80 -3.77
C ALA A 36 15.68 0.21 -3.15
N ASP A 37 14.39 0.07 -3.44
CA ASP A 37 13.34 0.86 -2.82
C ASP A 37 13.52 0.79 -1.29
N VAL A 38 14.14 1.82 -0.70
CA VAL A 38 14.57 1.81 0.70
C VAL A 38 13.32 2.07 1.55
N ILE A 39 12.65 0.99 1.92
CA ILE A 39 11.56 1.03 2.90
C ILE A 39 12.12 1.21 4.30
N THR A 40 11.98 2.43 4.85
CA THR A 40 12.29 2.71 6.26
C THR A 40 11.11 2.30 7.12
N VAL A 41 11.29 1.27 7.95
CA VAL A 41 10.29 0.85 8.93
C VAL A 41 10.63 1.49 10.28
N THR A 42 9.81 2.45 10.72
CA THR A 42 9.91 3.04 12.06
C THR A 42 9.03 2.29 13.05
N ALA A 43 9.52 2.13 14.28
CA ALA A 43 8.72 1.60 15.37
C ALA A 43 7.62 2.61 15.80
N PRO A 44 6.46 2.14 16.31
CA PRO A 44 5.48 3.01 16.92
C PRO A 44 6.07 3.79 18.09
N VAL A 45 5.67 5.06 18.23
CA VAL A 45 6.10 5.95 19.32
C VAL A 45 5.51 5.60 20.69
N THR A 46 4.72 4.52 20.80
CA THR A 46 3.99 4.16 22.02
C THR A 46 4.82 3.28 22.95
N SER A 47 4.87 3.64 24.24
CA SER A 47 5.52 2.85 25.28
C SER A 47 4.62 1.69 25.76
N PRO A 48 5.12 0.44 25.89
CA PRO A 48 4.34 -0.68 26.42
C PRO A 48 3.84 -0.51 27.86
N LEU A 49 4.50 0.37 28.63
CA LEU A 49 4.14 0.66 30.03
C LEU A 49 3.17 1.83 30.16
N GLU A 50 2.76 2.44 29.05
CA GLU A 50 1.81 3.53 29.01
C GLU A 50 0.52 3.07 28.33
N ILE A 51 -0.59 3.20 29.03
CA ILE A 51 -1.91 2.84 28.50
C ILE A 51 -2.79 4.09 28.50
N ILE A 52 -3.16 4.52 27.29
CA ILE A 52 -4.03 5.68 27.07
C ILE A 52 -5.37 5.15 26.58
N THR A 53 -6.46 5.44 27.31
CA THR A 53 -7.82 5.07 26.92
C THR A 53 -8.74 6.27 27.14
N SER A 54 -9.73 6.46 26.27
CA SER A 54 -10.72 7.53 26.43
C SER A 54 -12.00 6.97 27.06
N PRO A 55 -12.48 7.56 28.17
CA PRO A 55 -13.78 7.18 28.75
C PRO A 55 -14.98 7.51 27.84
N LYS A 56 -14.78 8.40 26.85
CA LYS A 56 -15.83 8.82 25.92
C LYS A 56 -16.04 7.81 24.78
N GLU A 57 -15.11 6.88 24.59
CA GLU A 57 -15.28 5.84 23.58
C GLU A 57 -16.49 4.97 23.93
N PRO A 58 -17.45 4.79 23.00
CA PRO A 58 -18.64 4.01 23.27
C PRO A 58 -18.30 2.57 23.67
N ARG A 59 -18.84 2.13 24.80
CA ARG A 59 -18.79 0.73 25.23
C ARG A 59 -20.15 0.09 24.94
N GLN A 60 -20.15 -0.98 24.17
CA GLN A 60 -21.35 -1.74 23.80
C GLN A 60 -21.39 -3.07 24.58
N PRO A 61 -22.56 -3.58 24.98
CA PRO A 61 -23.94 -3.09 24.78
C PRO A 61 -24.46 -2.12 25.85
N VAL A 62 -23.77 -1.97 26.98
CA VAL A 62 -24.12 -1.00 28.05
C VAL A 62 -22.92 -0.09 28.35
N PRO A 63 -23.11 1.23 28.49
CA PRO A 63 -22.08 2.13 28.99
C PRO A 63 -21.58 1.67 30.37
N ALA A 64 -20.35 2.04 30.72
CA ALA A 64 -19.79 1.75 32.04
C ALA A 64 -20.66 2.38 33.15
N SER A 65 -20.92 1.61 34.22
CA SER A 65 -21.74 2.08 35.33
C SER A 65 -20.99 3.08 36.21
N ASP A 66 -19.71 2.82 36.46
CA ASP A 66 -18.86 3.64 37.32
C ASP A 66 -17.40 3.68 36.81
N GLY A 67 -16.52 4.31 37.59
CA GLY A 67 -15.08 4.38 37.29
C GLY A 67 -14.39 3.02 37.26
N SER A 68 -14.80 2.07 38.10
CA SER A 68 -14.19 0.75 38.21
C SER A 68 -14.42 -0.09 36.93
N ASP A 69 -15.55 0.12 36.27
CA ASP A 69 -15.86 -0.49 34.97
C ASP A 69 -14.97 0.03 33.83
N TYR A 70 -14.44 1.25 33.95
CA TYR A 70 -13.40 1.72 33.04
C TYR A 70 -12.07 1.02 33.35
N LEU A 71 -11.67 1.01 34.62
CA LEU A 71 -10.34 0.54 35.01
C LEU A 71 -10.14 -0.97 34.82
N LYS A 72 -11.16 -1.81 35.02
CA LYS A 72 -11.07 -3.27 34.79
C LYS A 72 -10.64 -3.68 33.36
N THR A 73 -10.74 -2.76 32.40
CA THR A 73 -10.32 -3.00 31.01
C THR A 73 -8.85 -2.71 30.76
N ILE A 74 -8.18 -2.07 31.71
CA ILE A 74 -6.74 -1.85 31.72
C ILE A 74 -6.08 -3.08 32.36
N PRO A 75 -5.07 -3.71 31.73
CA PRO A 75 -4.31 -4.80 32.32
C PRO A 75 -3.76 -4.45 33.70
N GLY A 76 -3.81 -5.41 34.63
CA GLY A 76 -3.37 -5.21 36.01
C GLY A 76 -4.40 -4.57 36.93
N PHE A 77 -5.60 -4.24 36.44
CA PHE A 77 -6.73 -3.85 37.27
C PHE A 77 -7.78 -4.95 37.33
N SER A 78 -8.33 -5.16 38.52
CA SER A 78 -9.52 -5.96 38.81
C SER A 78 -10.51 -5.11 39.60
N GLN A 79 -11.73 -5.61 39.83
CA GLN A 79 -12.70 -4.94 40.70
C GLN A 79 -13.23 -5.90 41.77
N ILE A 80 -13.52 -5.35 42.95
CA ILE A 80 -14.35 -5.99 43.96
C ILE A 80 -15.75 -5.39 43.86
N ARG A 81 -16.79 -6.24 43.76
CA ARG A 81 -18.18 -5.79 43.60
C ARG A 81 -18.76 -5.38 44.95
N ASN A 82 -19.41 -4.21 44.99
CA ASN A 82 -20.04 -3.67 46.20
C ASN A 82 -21.56 -3.93 46.24
N GLY A 83 -22.08 -4.68 45.27
CA GLY A 83 -23.51 -4.87 45.02
C GLY A 83 -23.99 -4.04 43.81
N GLY A 84 -25.02 -4.51 43.10
CA GLY A 84 -25.45 -3.89 41.84
C GLY A 84 -24.34 -3.92 40.78
N THR A 85 -24.18 -2.80 40.07
CA THR A 85 -23.20 -2.57 38.99
C THR A 85 -21.96 -1.78 39.43
N ASN A 86 -21.83 -1.44 40.72
CA ASN A 86 -20.68 -0.68 41.24
C ASN A 86 -19.60 -1.59 41.83
N GLY A 87 -18.35 -1.12 41.81
CA GLY A 87 -17.22 -1.81 42.41
C GLY A 87 -16.06 -0.90 42.76
N ASP A 88 -15.09 -1.44 43.49
CA ASP A 88 -13.85 -0.75 43.87
C ASP A 88 -12.66 -1.39 43.12
N PRO A 89 -11.81 -0.61 42.43
CA PRO A 89 -10.67 -1.15 41.71
C PRO A 89 -9.57 -1.67 42.65
N VAL A 90 -8.95 -2.77 42.27
CA VAL A 90 -7.79 -3.38 42.94
C VAL A 90 -6.74 -3.80 41.89
N PHE A 91 -5.50 -4.01 42.32
CA PHE A 91 -4.34 -4.33 41.48
C PHE A 91 -3.69 -5.66 41.87
#